data_AF-A0A670J3N3-F1
#
_entry.id   AF-A0A670J3N3-F1
#
_cell.length_a   1.000
_cell.length_b   1.000
_cell.length_c   1.000
_cell.angle_alpha   90.00
_cell.angle_beta   90.00
_cell.angle_gamma   90.00
#
_symmetry.space_group_name_H-M   'P 1'
#
loop_
_entity.id
_entity.type
_entity.pdbx_description
1 polymer ?
#
loop_
_entity_poly.entity_id
_entity_poly.type
_entity_poly.pdbx_seq_one_letter_code
_entity_poly.pdbx_strand_id
1 'polypeptide(L)'
;MENSDDRTEVVLLACGSFNPITNMHLRLFELARDHLHETGRYKVVKGIISPVGDAYKKKGLISARHRVTMARLATESSDWVEVDDWESNQKEWQETIKVLRYCQGWVCASVAHWINLQQQQKWKPCLHSSPLTLLLPLSLILDCKSPCKVYSPIVCSKSGVESCL
;
A
#
# COMPACT_ATOMS: atom_id res chain seq x y z
N MET A 1 -8.57 -18.67 -21.37
CA MET A 1 -8.35 -17.25 -21.06
C MET A 1 -8.38 -17.14 -19.55
N GLU A 2 -7.21 -17.04 -18.93
CA GLU A 2 -7.09 -17.03 -17.48
C GLU A 2 -7.58 -15.69 -16.94
N ASN A 3 -8.50 -15.74 -15.98
CA ASN A 3 -9.15 -14.54 -15.43
C ASN A 3 -8.09 -13.71 -14.70
N SER A 4 -7.70 -12.57 -15.26
CA SER A 4 -6.63 -11.71 -14.75
C SER A 4 -6.91 -11.06 -13.38
N ASP A 5 -8.10 -11.34 -12.82
CA ASP A 5 -8.73 -10.70 -11.65
C ASP A 5 -8.57 -11.48 -10.34
N ASP A 6 -8.08 -12.73 -10.36
CA ASP A 6 -7.82 -13.52 -9.14
C ASP A 6 -6.44 -13.27 -8.52
N ARG A 7 -5.66 -12.32 -9.07
CA ARG A 7 -4.33 -12.02 -8.57
C ARG A 7 -4.40 -11.20 -7.29
N THR A 8 -3.59 -11.58 -6.31
CA THR A 8 -3.50 -10.83 -5.05
C THR A 8 -2.79 -9.50 -5.31
N GLU A 9 -3.48 -8.40 -5.04
CA GLU A 9 -2.90 -7.07 -5.13
C GLU A 9 -1.92 -6.82 -3.99
N VAL A 10 -0.76 -6.27 -4.31
CA VAL A 10 0.33 -6.05 -3.34
C VAL A 10 0.93 -4.66 -3.49
N VAL A 11 1.33 -4.08 -2.36
CA VAL A 11 2.05 -2.82 -2.28
C VAL A 11 3.46 -3.10 -1.77
N LEU A 12 4.47 -2.56 -2.46
CA LEU A 12 5.87 -2.68 -2.06
C LEU A 12 6.23 -1.50 -1.17
N LEU A 13 6.80 -1.77 0.00
CA LEU A 13 7.27 -0.74 0.93
C LEU A 13 8.78 -0.89 1.12
N ALA A 14 9.54 0.19 0.88
CA ALA A 14 10.96 0.27 1.18
C ALA A 14 11.22 1.33 2.26
N CYS A 15 11.51 0.87 3.48
CA CYS A 15 12.00 1.72 4.57
C CYS A 15 13.52 1.82 4.50
N GLY A 16 14.07 3.03 4.70
CA GLY A 16 15.51 3.21 4.62
C GLY A 16 15.98 4.63 4.86
N SER A 17 17.30 4.82 4.94
CA SER A 17 17.86 6.16 5.09
C SER A 17 17.70 7.02 3.84
N PHE A 18 17.94 6.46 2.64
CA PHE A 18 17.96 7.21 1.36
C PHE A 18 18.84 8.47 1.45
N ASN A 19 20.10 8.28 1.82
CA ASN A 19 21.06 9.35 2.12
C ASN A 19 22.28 9.33 1.17
N PRO A 20 22.16 9.77 -0.09
CA PRO A 20 20.92 10.10 -0.81
C PRO A 20 20.25 8.85 -1.43
N ILE A 21 19.09 9.03 -2.07
CA ILE A 21 18.52 8.02 -2.95
C ILE A 21 19.42 7.79 -4.17
N THR A 22 19.42 6.59 -4.72
CA THR A 22 20.26 6.19 -5.86
C THR A 22 19.46 5.32 -6.83
N ASN A 23 19.96 5.17 -8.06
CA ASN A 23 19.35 4.32 -9.08
C ASN A 23 19.18 2.86 -8.63
N MET A 24 20.04 2.37 -7.73
CA MET A 24 19.92 1.02 -7.18
C MET A 24 18.65 0.84 -6.34
N HIS A 25 18.26 1.86 -5.56
CA HIS A 25 17.01 1.83 -4.81
C HIS A 25 15.79 1.77 -5.74
N LEU A 26 15.79 2.55 -6.82
CA LEU A 26 14.72 2.54 -7.82
C LEU A 26 14.68 1.20 -8.57
N ARG A 27 15.86 0.68 -8.94
CA ARG A 27 15.95 -0.61 -9.63
C ARG A 27 15.43 -1.76 -8.78
N LEU A 28 15.55 -1.68 -7.46
CA LEU A 28 15.01 -2.70 -6.54
C LEU A 28 13.48 -2.82 -6.66
N PHE A 29 12.77 -1.70 -6.81
CA PHE A 29 11.32 -1.69 -7.02
C PHE A 29 10.94 -2.39 -8.34
N GLU A 30 11.62 -2.03 -9.42
CA GLU A 30 11.38 -2.62 -10.74
C GLU A 30 11.62 -4.14 -10.73
N LEU A 31 12.76 -4.59 -10.17
CA LEU A 31 13.07 -6.02 -10.07
C LEU A 31 12.06 -6.78 -9.20
N ALA A 32 11.63 -6.20 -8.08
CA ALA A 32 10.64 -6.83 -7.21
C ALA A 32 9.26 -6.91 -7.88
N ARG A 33 8.89 -5.86 -8.65
CA ARG A 33 7.65 -5.84 -9.41
C ARG A 33 7.62 -6.92 -10.48
N ASP A 34 8.66 -6.96 -11.31
CA ASP A 34 8.79 -7.94 -12.38
C ASP A 34 8.72 -9.36 -11.82
N HIS A 35 9.50 -9.65 -10.76
CA HIS A 35 9.49 -10.96 -10.11
C HIS A 35 8.11 -11.37 -9.59
N LEU A 36 7.37 -10.45 -8.94
CA LEU A 36 6.04 -10.76 -8.40
C LEU A 36 5.01 -10.98 -9.51
N HIS A 37 5.06 -10.19 -10.58
CA HIS A 37 4.18 -10.35 -11.74
C HIS A 37 4.48 -11.66 -12.49
N GLU A 38 5.76 -12.04 -12.64
CA GLU A 38 6.18 -13.30 -13.26
C GLU A 38 5.61 -14.54 -12.57
N THR A 39 5.35 -14.48 -11.26
CA THR A 39 4.71 -15.60 -10.55
C THR A 39 3.28 -15.89 -11.00
N GLY A 40 2.63 -14.95 -11.71
CA GLY A 40 1.23 -15.03 -12.11
C GLY A 40 0.22 -14.90 -10.97
N ARG A 41 0.67 -14.88 -9.70
CA ARG A 41 -0.19 -14.86 -8.50
C ARG A 41 -0.43 -13.46 -7.94
N TYR A 42 0.52 -12.56 -8.17
CA TYR A 42 0.52 -11.23 -7.57
C TYR A 42 0.43 -10.13 -8.62
N LYS A 43 -0.20 -9.02 -8.23
CA LYS A 43 -0.27 -7.78 -9.01
C LYS A 43 0.21 -6.64 -8.13
N VAL A 44 1.44 -6.19 -8.36
CA VAL A 44 1.94 -4.97 -7.70
C VAL A 44 1.13 -3.76 -8.18
N VAL A 45 0.48 -3.07 -7.25
CA VAL A 45 -0.35 -1.88 -7.54
C VAL A 45 0.36 -0.58 -7.21
N LYS A 46 1.31 -0.60 -6.27
CA LYS A 46 2.03 0.60 -5.82
C LYS A 46 3.37 0.26 -5.17
N GLY A 47 4.33 1.16 -5.30
CA GLY A 47 5.58 1.18 -4.54
C GLY A 47 5.65 2.41 -3.64
N ILE A 48 6.09 2.25 -2.40
CA ILE A 48 6.22 3.33 -1.42
C ILE A 48 7.64 3.36 -0.88
N ILE A 49 8.30 4.49 -1.07
CA ILE A 49 9.58 4.82 -0.44
C ILE A 49 9.26 5.56 0.86
N SER A 50 9.72 5.03 1.99
CA SER A 50 9.55 5.63 3.33
C SER A 50 10.91 6.02 3.90
N PRO A 51 11.32 7.29 3.79
CA PRO A 51 12.56 7.76 4.39
C PRO A 51 12.48 7.80 5.92
N VAL A 52 13.50 7.25 6.57
CA VAL A 52 13.60 7.27 8.05
C VAL A 52 13.61 8.70 8.58
N GLY A 53 13.05 8.92 9.77
CA GLY A 53 13.14 10.20 10.48
C GLY A 53 14.54 10.51 11.02
N ASP A 54 14.80 11.79 11.30
CA ASP A 54 16.10 12.26 11.82
C ASP A 54 16.38 11.78 13.25
N ALA A 55 15.34 11.37 13.97
CA ALA A 55 15.43 10.74 15.29
C ALA A 55 16.18 9.39 15.29
N TYR A 56 16.46 8.80 14.12
CA TYR A 56 17.29 7.59 13.99
C TYR A 56 18.76 7.81 14.42
N LYS A 57 19.23 9.07 14.44
CA LYS A 57 20.57 9.47 14.94
C LYS A 57 21.77 8.75 14.31
N LYS A 58 21.64 8.25 13.07
CA LYS A 58 22.77 7.69 12.31
C LYS A 58 23.78 8.80 11.98
N LYS A 59 25.07 8.56 12.26
CA LYS A 59 26.15 9.50 11.97
C LYS A 59 26.19 9.82 10.46
N GLY A 60 26.21 11.10 10.11
CA GLY A 60 26.26 11.57 8.71
C GLY A 60 24.91 11.53 7.97
N LEU A 61 23.80 11.33 8.69
CA LEU A 61 22.46 11.43 8.10
C LEU A 61 22.12 12.91 7.85
N ILE A 62 21.88 13.27 6.59
CA ILE A 62 21.37 14.61 6.25
C ILE A 62 19.89 14.72 6.66
N SER A 63 19.38 15.94 6.76
CA SER A 63 18.00 16.18 7.21
C SER A 63 16.97 15.40 6.40
N ALA A 64 15.94 14.91 7.08
CA ALA A 64 14.86 14.15 6.47
C ALA A 64 14.19 14.93 5.35
N ARG A 65 14.01 16.25 5.52
CA ARG A 65 13.48 17.15 4.49
C ARG A 65 14.24 17.03 3.16
N HIS A 66 15.57 17.03 3.19
CA HIS A 66 16.37 16.89 1.97
C HIS A 66 16.22 15.50 1.36
N ARG A 67 16.22 14.45 2.19
CA ARG A 67 16.08 13.06 1.72
C ARG A 67 14.73 12.81 1.06
N VAL A 68 13.64 13.27 1.69
CA VAL A 68 12.29 13.22 1.13
C VAL A 68 12.23 14.00 -0.19
N THR A 69 12.78 15.21 -0.25
CA THR A 69 12.78 16.02 -1.48
C THR A 69 13.53 15.32 -2.61
N MET A 70 14.73 14.80 -2.35
CA MET A 70 15.50 14.06 -3.34
C MET A 70 14.79 12.78 -3.78
N ALA A 71 14.16 12.05 -2.86
CA ALA A 71 13.37 10.87 -3.20
C ALA A 71 12.20 11.22 -4.12
N ARG A 72 11.46 12.31 -3.83
CA ARG A 72 10.33 12.76 -4.66
C ARG A 72 10.78 13.14 -6.07
N LEU A 73 11.90 13.84 -6.20
CA LEU A 73 12.49 14.16 -7.51
C LEU A 73 12.94 12.90 -8.25
N ALA A 74 13.53 11.93 -7.55
CA ALA A 74 13.97 10.67 -8.15
C ALA A 74 12.80 9.78 -8.61
N THR A 75 11.62 9.92 -8.01
CA THR A 75 10.40 9.19 -8.40
C THR A 75 9.47 10.02 -9.31
N GLU A 76 9.83 11.24 -9.71
CA GLU A 76 8.96 12.13 -10.49
C GLU A 76 8.54 11.52 -11.84
N SER A 77 9.43 10.76 -12.47
CA SER A 77 9.15 10.06 -13.73
C SER A 77 8.48 8.69 -13.55
N SER A 78 8.24 8.25 -12.32
CA SER A 78 7.58 6.97 -12.03
C SER A 78 6.08 7.17 -11.90
N ASP A 79 5.29 6.29 -12.52
CA ASP A 79 3.84 6.28 -12.47
C ASP A 79 3.28 5.47 -11.29
N TRP A 80 4.10 4.64 -10.65
CA TRP A 80 3.64 3.65 -9.66
C TRP A 80 4.41 3.68 -8.33
N VAL A 81 5.59 4.32 -8.28
CA VAL A 81 6.39 4.48 -7.06
C VAL A 81 6.23 5.90 -6.54
N GLU A 82 5.85 6.04 -5.27
CA GLU A 82 5.74 7.33 -4.59
C GLU A 82 6.57 7.38 -3.31
N VAL A 83 6.67 8.58 -2.74
CA VAL A 83 7.35 8.81 -1.46
C VAL A 83 6.31 9.17 -0.41
N ASP A 84 6.30 8.42 0.69
CA ASP A 84 5.55 8.74 1.90
C ASP A 84 6.48 9.34 2.95
N ASP A 85 6.11 10.49 3.51
CA ASP A 85 6.93 11.21 4.48
C ASP A 85 6.43 11.07 5.93
N TRP A 86 5.43 10.20 6.18
CA TRP A 86 4.87 10.00 7.50
C TRP A 86 5.92 9.55 8.52
N GLU A 87 6.76 8.55 8.17
CA GLU A 87 7.84 8.06 9.05
C GLU A 87 8.81 9.19 9.40
N SER A 88 9.13 10.01 8.40
CA SER A 88 10.10 11.08 8.52
C SER A 88 9.61 12.26 9.37
N ASN A 89 8.30 12.45 9.44
CA ASN A 89 7.62 13.49 10.21
C ASN A 89 7.40 13.10 11.68
N GLN A 90 7.72 11.87 12.08
CA GLN A 90 7.61 11.45 13.48
C GLN A 90 8.73 12.06 14.32
N LYS A 91 8.38 12.52 15.53
CA LYS A 91 9.34 13.09 16.50
C LYS A 91 10.34 12.07 17.02
N GLU A 92 9.93 10.81 17.07
CA GLU A 92 10.72 9.67 17.54
C GLU A 92 10.94 8.68 16.42
N TRP A 93 12.04 7.92 16.50
CA TRP A 93 12.30 6.84 15.56
C TRP A 93 11.20 5.77 15.65
N GLN A 94 10.72 5.34 14.50
CA GLN A 94 9.70 4.30 14.41
C GLN A 94 10.32 2.97 13.99
N GLU A 95 9.88 1.90 14.65
CA GLU A 95 10.19 0.54 14.19
C GLU A 95 9.49 0.27 12.86
N THR A 96 10.15 -0.47 11.97
CA THR A 96 9.63 -0.81 10.64
C THR A 96 8.23 -1.46 10.71
N ILE A 97 7.93 -2.24 11.76
CA ILE A 97 6.61 -2.85 11.94
C ILE A 97 5.50 -1.81 12.14
N LYS A 98 5.79 -0.67 12.77
CA LYS A 98 4.83 0.44 12.95
C LYS A 98 4.58 1.14 11.62
N VAL A 99 5.64 1.35 10.82
CA VAL A 99 5.54 1.91 9.47
C VAL A 99 4.71 1.00 8.57
N LEU A 100 4.96 -0.31 8.62
CA LEU A 100 4.17 -1.30 7.86
C LEU A 100 2.69 -1.26 8.25
N ARG A 101 2.38 -1.21 9.55
CA ARG A 101 0.99 -1.11 10.05
C ARG A 101 0.30 0.19 9.60
N TYR A 102 1.02 1.31 9.65
CA TYR A 102 0.52 2.59 9.17
C TYR A 102 0.18 2.52 7.68
N CYS A 103 1.14 2.05 6.86
CA CYS A 103 0.96 1.88 5.43
C CYS A 103 -0.21 0.94 5.11
N GLN A 104 -0.32 -0.18 5.82
CA GLN A 104 -1.43 -1.13 5.65
C GLN A 104 -2.78 -0.47 5.96
N GLY A 105 -2.88 0.25 7.08
CA GLY A 105 -4.10 0.97 7.45
C GLY A 105 -4.51 2.02 6.41
N TRP A 106 -3.54 2.77 5.89
CA TRP A 106 -3.77 3.77 4.85
C TRP A 106 -4.24 3.14 3.52
N VAL A 107 -3.61 2.04 3.09
CA VAL A 107 -4.02 1.29 1.89
C VAL A 107 -5.44 0.74 2.06
N CYS A 108 -5.74 0.10 3.19
CA CYS A 108 -7.07 -0.44 3.45
C CYS A 108 -8.14 0.66 3.49
N ALA A 109 -7.85 1.81 4.12
CA ALA A 109 -8.78 2.94 4.17
C ALA A 109 -9.03 3.53 2.77
N SER A 110 -7.99 3.62 1.95
CA SER A 110 -8.11 4.07 0.57
C SER A 110 -9.01 3.13 -0.24
N VAL A 111 -8.80 1.81 -0.15
CA VAL A 111 -9.65 0.81 -0.81
C VAL A 111 -11.11 0.90 -0.33
N ALA A 112 -11.34 1.00 0.98
CA ALA A 112 -12.69 1.14 1.53
C ALA A 112 -13.41 2.40 1.03
N HIS A 113 -12.67 3.52 0.91
CA HIS A 113 -13.20 4.76 0.33
C HIS A 113 -13.58 4.59 -1.14
N TRP A 114 -12.74 3.96 -1.96
CA TRP A 114 -13.02 3.68 -3.37
C TRP A 114 -14.26 2.78 -3.54
N ILE A 115 -14.41 1.74 -2.71
CA ILE A 115 -15.59 0.88 -2.72
C ILE A 115 -16.85 1.70 -2.39
N ASN A 116 -16.79 2.56 -1.37
CA ASN A 116 -17.92 3.39 -0.98
C ASN A 116 -18.33 4.38 -2.09
N LEU A 117 -17.36 5.01 -2.77
CA LEU A 117 -17.63 5.90 -3.91
C LEU A 117 -18.27 5.18 -5.10
N GLN A 118 -17.85 3.95 -5.41
CA GLN A 118 -18.47 3.14 -6.47
C GLN A 118 -19.91 2.76 -6.12
N GLN A 119 -20.18 2.44 -4.85
CA GLN A 119 -21.54 2.20 -4.36
C GLN A 119 -22.43 3.44 -4.57
N GLN A 120 -21.91 4.64 -4.26
CA GLN A 120 -22.65 5.90 -4.45
C GLN A 120 -22.87 6.26 -5.92
N GLN A 121 -21.93 5.99 -6.82
CA GLN A 121 -22.12 6.23 -8.27
C GLN A 121 -23.14 5.28 -8.91
N LYS A 122 -23.28 4.06 -8.37
CA LYS A 122 -24.33 3.12 -8.78
C LYS A 122 -25.73 3.56 -8.35
N TRP A 123 -25.82 4.39 -7.30
CA TRP A 123 -27.04 5.04 -6.84
C TRP A 123 -27.13 6.50 -7.32
N LYS A 124 -27.15 6.73 -8.63
CA LYS A 124 -27.72 7.98 -9.14
C LYS A 124 -29.24 7.80 -9.21
N PRO A 125 -30.06 8.49 -8.38
CA PRO A 125 -31.49 8.48 -8.58
C PRO A 125 -31.76 9.12 -9.94
N CYS A 126 -32.26 8.30 -10.84
CA CYS A 126 -32.91 8.69 -12.06
C CYS A 126 -34.07 9.64 -11.72
N LEU A 127 -33.81 10.96 -11.64
CA LEU A 127 -34.85 11.99 -11.57
C LEU A 127 -35.52 12.10 -12.95
N HIS A 128 -36.32 11.10 -13.27
CA HIS A 128 -37.35 11.23 -14.29
C HIS A 128 -38.63 11.63 -13.56
N SER A 129 -39.05 12.87 -13.80
CA SER A 129 -40.28 13.45 -13.29
C SER A 129 -41.50 12.68 -13.78
N SER A 130 -42.14 11.95 -12.87
CA SER A 130 -43.54 11.54 -13.01
C SER A 130 -44.13 11.37 -11.60
N PRO A 131 -45.14 12.16 -11.22
CA PRO A 131 -45.80 11.98 -9.94
C PRO A 131 -46.75 10.78 -10.03
N LEU A 132 -47.00 10.15 -8.88
CA LEU A 132 -47.90 9.02 -8.64
C LEU A 132 -47.25 7.65 -8.90
N THR A 133 -46.72 7.04 -7.83
CA THR A 133 -47.26 5.80 -7.26
C THR A 133 -46.63 5.58 -5.89
N LEU A 134 -47.46 5.71 -4.85
CA LEU A 134 -47.21 5.17 -3.50
C LEU A 134 -47.13 3.65 -3.60
N LEU A 135 -46.10 3.05 -3.00
CA LEU A 135 -46.17 1.86 -2.14
C LEU A 135 -44.74 1.40 -1.80
N LEU A 136 -44.38 1.50 -0.52
CA LEU A 136 -43.26 0.76 0.08
C LEU A 136 -43.56 -0.75 -0.03
N PRO A 137 -42.51 -1.58 -0.14
CA PRO A 137 -42.10 -2.25 1.09
C PRO A 137 -40.60 -2.16 1.36
N LEU A 138 -40.33 -1.88 2.62
CA LEU A 138 -39.10 -2.11 3.34
C LEU A 138 -38.58 -3.53 3.03
N SER A 139 -37.53 -3.64 2.23
CA SER A 139 -36.70 -4.84 2.15
C SER A 139 -35.25 -4.42 2.35
N LEU A 140 -34.72 -4.83 3.50
CA LEU A 140 -33.29 -4.79 3.80
C LEU A 140 -32.52 -5.44 2.63
N ILE A 141 -31.67 -4.67 1.96
CA ILE A 141 -30.52 -5.22 1.24
C ILE A 141 -29.32 -5.04 2.18
N LEU A 142 -29.28 -5.91 3.19
CA LEU A 142 -28.01 -6.37 3.76
C LEU A 142 -27.53 -7.47 2.82
N ASP A 143 -26.66 -7.13 1.88
CA ASP A 143 -25.78 -8.12 1.25
C ASP A 143 -24.34 -7.68 1.47
N CYS A 144 -23.89 -7.95 2.70
CA CYS A 144 -22.51 -7.92 3.13
C CYS A 144 -21.92 -9.31 2.86
N LYS A 145 -21.34 -9.51 1.68
CA LYS A 145 -20.41 -10.62 1.36
C LYS A 145 -19.17 -9.95 0.77
N SER A 146 -18.03 -9.86 1.45
CA SER A 146 -17.22 -10.96 1.98
C SER A 146 -16.16 -10.43 2.96
N PRO A 147 -15.67 -11.24 3.92
CA PRO A 147 -14.63 -10.82 4.86
C PRO A 147 -13.26 -10.66 4.17
N CYS A 148 -12.59 -9.54 4.45
CA CYS A 148 -11.18 -9.33 4.18
C CYS A 148 -10.37 -10.46 4.82
N LYS A 149 -9.75 -11.32 4.01
CA LYS A 149 -8.77 -12.30 4.51
C LYS A 149 -7.48 -11.57 4.85
N VAL A 150 -7.20 -11.50 6.15
CA VAL A 150 -5.93 -11.01 6.72
C VAL A 150 -4.93 -12.16 6.66
N TYR A 151 -3.85 -12.00 5.91
CA TYR A 151 -2.68 -12.89 6.02
C TYR A 151 -1.63 -12.23 6.90
N SER A 152 -1.20 -12.96 7.94
CA SER A 152 -0.07 -12.58 8.80
C SER A 152 1.26 -12.60 8.03
N PRO A 153 2.27 -11.84 8.47
CA PRO A 153 3.58 -11.84 7.83
C PRO A 153 4.28 -13.19 8.00
N ILE A 154 4.91 -13.65 6.92
CA ILE A 154 5.95 -14.68 6.97
C ILE A 154 7.08 -14.13 7.82
N VAL A 155 7.15 -14.57 9.07
CA VAL A 155 8.33 -14.42 9.93
C VAL A 155 9.35 -15.42 9.41
N CYS A 156 10.44 -14.92 8.81
CA CYS A 156 11.64 -15.72 8.63
C CYS A 156 12.29 -15.87 10.02
N SER A 157 11.95 -16.95 10.73
CA SER A 157 12.65 -17.33 11.94
C SER A 157 14.00 -17.92 11.55
N LYS A 158 15.08 -17.30 12.02
CA LYS A 158 16.37 -17.98 12.14
C LYS A 158 16.23 -19.12 13.15
N SER A 159 16.44 -20.35 12.70
CA SER A 159 16.98 -21.48 13.47
C SER A 159 17.84 -22.26 12.48
N GLY A 160 19.15 -22.38 12.64
CA GLY A 160 19.77 -22.93 13.84
C GLY A 160 19.70 -24.46 13.71
N VAL A 161 20.80 -25.02 13.22
CA VAL A 161 21.18 -26.43 13.06
C VAL A 161 20.73 -27.39 14.18
N GLU A 162 20.32 -28.61 13.78
CA GLU A 162 20.53 -29.96 14.39
C GLU A 162 19.43 -30.91 13.83
N SER A 163 19.73 -31.87 12.95
CA SER A 163 20.33 -33.20 13.16
C SER A 163 19.31 -34.29 12.79
N CYS A 164 19.46 -34.85 11.59
CA CYS A 164 18.97 -36.19 11.21
C CYS A 164 20.01 -36.80 10.27
N LEU A 165 21.19 -37.08 10.82
CA LEU A 165 21.98 -38.32 10.73
C LEU A 165 23.25 -38.12 11.56
#